data_AF-A0A8F0FCX0-F1
#
_entry.id   AF-A0A8F0FCX0-F1
#
_cell.length_a   1.000
_cell.length_b   1.000
_cell.length_c   1.000
_cell.angle_alpha   90.00
_cell.angle_beta   90.00
_cell.angle_gamma   90.00
#
_symmetry.space_group_name_H-M   'P 1'
#
loop_
_entity.id
_entity.type
_entity.pdbx_description
1 polymer ?
#
loop_
_entity_poly.entity_id
_entity_poly.type
_entity_poly.pdbx_seq_one_letter_code
_entity_poly.pdbx_strand_id
1 'polypeptide(L)'
;MSGGSTGERPFSDIITSVRYWIIHSITIPSLFISGWLFISTGLAYDVFGTPRPNEYFTQDRQQVPLVNDRFSAKQELEDLTRGL
;
A
#
# COMPACT_ATOMS: atom_id res chain seq x y z
N MET A 1 -38.02 6.44 25.41
CA MET A 1 -36.87 7.24 24.93
C MET A 1 -35.92 6.29 24.23
N SER A 2 -36.13 6.05 22.95
CA SER A 2 -35.31 5.15 22.13
C SER A 2 -34.39 5.99 21.26
N GLY A 3 -33.08 5.93 21.55
CA GLY A 3 -32.01 6.57 20.78
C GLY A 3 -30.67 6.13 21.38
N GLY A 4 -30.24 4.93 20.99
CA GLY A 4 -29.23 4.13 21.66
C GLY A 4 -27.85 4.76 21.81
N SER A 5 -27.30 4.61 23.01
CA SER A 5 -25.86 4.74 23.26
C SER A 5 -25.28 3.34 23.33
N THR A 6 -24.25 3.09 22.53
CA THR A 6 -23.51 1.82 22.46
C THR A 6 -22.40 1.74 23.52
N GLY A 7 -22.20 2.79 24.32
CA GLY A 7 -21.30 2.81 25.47
C GLY A 7 -19.92 3.41 25.19
N GLU A 8 -19.57 3.71 23.93
CA GLU A 8 -18.33 4.36 23.56
C GLU A 8 -18.36 5.87 23.84
N ARG A 9 -17.16 6.44 23.99
CA ARG A 9 -17.01 7.88 24.16
C ARG A 9 -17.35 8.61 22.85
N PRO A 10 -18.17 9.68 22.87
CA PRO A 10 -18.49 10.46 21.68
C PRO A 10 -17.24 11.00 20.97
N PHE A 11 -17.20 10.95 19.64
CA PHE A 11 -16.05 11.44 18.86
C PHE A 11 -15.76 12.93 19.10
N SER A 12 -16.80 13.76 19.26
CA SER A 12 -16.66 15.19 19.60
C SER A 12 -15.78 15.40 20.82
N ASP A 13 -15.91 14.54 21.83
CA ASP A 13 -15.16 14.64 23.09
C ASP A 13 -13.73 14.11 22.94
N ILE A 14 -13.52 13.18 22.00
CA ILE A 14 -12.20 12.61 21.70
C ILE A 14 -11.36 13.66 20.95
N ILE A 15 -11.85 14.18 19.82
CA ILE A 15 -11.08 15.08 18.94
C ILE A 15 -10.87 16.48 19.53
N THR A 16 -11.63 16.88 20.54
CA THR A 16 -11.42 18.15 21.26
C THR A 16 -10.52 18.00 22.49
N SER A 17 -10.14 16.77 22.85
CA SER A 17 -9.30 16.49 24.01
C SER A 17 -7.82 16.82 23.75
N VAL A 18 -7.18 17.54 24.67
CA VAL A 18 -5.72 17.79 24.63
C VAL A 18 -4.93 16.49 24.60
N ARG A 19 -5.32 15.48 25.40
CA ARG A 19 -4.64 14.18 25.45
C ARG A 19 -4.66 13.47 24.10
N TYR A 20 -5.76 13.59 23.35
CA TYR A 20 -5.88 13.00 22.02
C TYR A 20 -4.81 13.60 21.09
N TRP A 21 -4.68 14.92 21.08
CA TRP A 21 -3.70 15.62 20.22
C TRP A 21 -2.25 15.48 20.68
N ILE A 22 -1.97 15.35 21.98
CA ILE A 22 -0.61 15.02 22.45
C ILE A 22 -0.12 13.70 21.82
N ILE A 23 -0.99 12.70 21.71
CA ILE A 23 -0.65 11.41 21.12
C ILE A 23 -0.65 11.50 19.59
N HIS A 24 -1.73 12.02 19.01
CA HIS A 24 -1.97 11.97 17.56
C HIS A 24 -1.15 12.99 16.77
N SER A 25 -0.63 14.04 17.41
CA SER A 25 0.35 14.94 16.76
C SER A 25 1.68 14.25 16.45
N ILE A 26 1.97 13.09 17.07
CA ILE A 26 3.17 12.29 16.78
C ILE A 26 2.79 11.08 15.93
N THR A 27 1.76 10.32 16.31
CA THR A 27 1.43 9.07 15.61
C THR A 27 0.89 9.30 14.19
N ILE A 28 0.12 10.36 13.94
CA ILE A 28 -0.39 10.65 12.58
C ILE A 28 0.75 11.04 11.63
N PRO A 29 1.62 12.04 11.94
CA PRO A 29 2.76 12.35 11.07
C PRO A 29 3.73 11.18 10.92
N SER A 30 3.94 10.38 11.98
CA SER A 30 4.79 9.21 11.90
C SER A 30 4.26 8.19 10.88
N LEU A 31 2.96 7.85 10.94
CA LEU A 31 2.35 6.93 9.96
C LEU A 31 2.37 7.51 8.55
N PHE A 32 2.17 8.83 8.41
CA PHE A 32 2.26 9.51 7.12
C PHE A 32 3.66 9.37 6.51
N ILE A 33 4.72 9.64 7.29
CA ILE A 33 6.11 9.51 6.83
C ILE A 33 6.44 8.05 6.54
N SER A 34 5.97 7.10 7.35
CA SER A 34 6.16 5.66 7.06
C SER A 34 5.54 5.27 5.72
N GLY A 35 4.32 5.73 5.43
CA GLY A 35 3.66 5.51 4.14
C GLY A 35 4.41 6.18 2.98
N TRP A 36 4.91 7.40 3.18
CA TRP A 36 5.75 8.08 2.21
C TRP A 36 7.02 7.26 1.90
N LEU A 37 7.75 6.85 2.93
CA LEU A 37 8.98 6.07 2.79
C LEU A 37 8.73 4.73 2.09
N PHE A 38 7.60 4.07 2.37
CA PHE A 38 7.20 2.83 1.72
C PHE A 38 7.12 2.96 0.19
N ILE A 39 6.67 4.11 -0.32
CA ILE A 39 6.66 4.40 -1.76
C ILE A 39 8.03 4.92 -2.23
N SER A 40 8.59 5.91 -1.53
CA SER A 40 9.78 6.64 -2.02
C SER A 40 11.05 5.80 -2.04
N THR A 41 11.13 4.75 -1.22
CA THR A 41 12.25 3.80 -1.22
C THR A 41 12.15 2.74 -2.33
N GLY A 42 11.00 2.65 -3.00
CA GLY A 42 10.74 1.61 -3.99
C GLY A 42 10.18 0.31 -3.40
N LEU A 43 10.12 0.16 -2.07
CA LEU A 43 9.69 -1.06 -1.39
C LEU A 43 8.28 -1.53 -1.83
N ALA A 44 7.37 -0.61 -2.10
CA ALA A 44 6.04 -0.96 -2.58
C ALA A 44 6.04 -1.73 -3.92
N TYR A 45 6.94 -1.36 -4.84
CA TYR A 45 7.06 -2.06 -6.13
C TYR A 45 7.53 -3.49 -5.91
N ASP A 46 8.50 -3.67 -5.02
CA ASP A 46 9.10 -4.97 -4.72
C ASP A 46 8.12 -5.89 -3.93
N VAL A 47 7.38 -5.34 -2.96
CA VAL A 47 6.40 -6.10 -2.16
C VAL A 47 5.22 -6.58 -2.98
N PHE A 48 4.71 -5.74 -3.88
CA PHE A 48 3.50 -6.05 -4.65
C PHE A 48 3.79 -6.55 -6.08
N GLY A 49 5.06 -6.61 -6.50
CA GLY A 49 5.43 -6.97 -7.87
C GLY A 49 4.85 -6.00 -8.91
N THR A 50 4.63 -4.74 -8.53
CA THR A 50 4.13 -3.72 -9.47
C THR A 50 5.30 -3.20 -10.30
N PRO A 51 5.24 -3.22 -11.64
CA PRO A 51 6.31 -2.68 -12.47
C PRO A 51 6.47 -1.17 -12.25
N ARG A 52 7.71 -0.71 -12.09
CA ARG A 52 8.05 0.71 -12.19
C ARG A 52 7.78 1.23 -13.61
N PRO A 53 7.70 2.55 -13.82
CA PRO A 53 7.46 3.12 -15.16
C PRO A 53 8.41 2.62 -16.25
N ASN A 54 9.63 2.24 -15.89
CA ASN A 54 10.66 1.72 -16.79
C ASN A 54 10.72 0.17 -16.85
N GLU A 55 9.83 -0.54 -16.18
CA GLU A 55 9.87 -2.02 -16.05
C GLU A 55 8.71 -2.73 -16.76
N TYR A 56 7.82 -2.00 -17.45
CA TYR A 56 6.72 -2.62 -18.20
C TYR A 56 7.19 -3.46 -19.40
N PHE A 57 8.27 -3.02 -20.05
CA PHE A 57 8.85 -3.66 -21.23
C PHE A 57 10.37 -3.73 -21.08
N THR A 58 10.95 -4.88 -21.42
CA THR A 58 12.42 -5.04 -21.45
C THR A 58 12.95 -4.54 -22.80
N GLN A 59 14.29 -4.44 -22.93
CA GLN A 59 14.91 -4.09 -24.21
C GLN A 59 14.57 -5.10 -25.31
N ASP A 60 14.52 -6.39 -24.95
CA ASP A 60 14.27 -7.48 -25.90
C ASP A 60 12.77 -7.76 -26.13
N ARG A 61 11.89 -7.38 -25.19
CA ARG A 61 10.44 -7.65 -25.25
C ARG A 61 9.62 -6.36 -25.26
N GLN A 62 9.10 -6.01 -26.45
CA GLN A 62 8.16 -4.91 -26.66
C GLN A 62 6.68 -5.33 -26.69
N GLN A 63 6.38 -6.58 -26.32
CA GLN A 63 5.01 -7.11 -26.20
C GLN A 63 4.55 -7.19 -24.75
N VAL A 64 3.23 -7.15 -24.55
CA VAL A 64 2.61 -7.25 -23.22
C VAL A 64 2.92 -8.61 -22.59
N PRO A 65 3.42 -8.65 -21.33
CA PRO A 65 3.65 -9.91 -20.61
C PRO A 65 2.33 -10.51 -20.12
N LEU A 66 1.61 -11.20 -21.01
CA LEU A 66 0.36 -11.87 -20.69
C LEU A 66 0.64 -13.30 -20.19
N VAL A 67 0.02 -13.67 -19.07
CA VAL A 67 0.04 -15.03 -18.53
C VAL A 67 -1.05 -15.86 -19.20
N ASN A 68 -0.70 -17.03 -19.74
CA ASN A 68 -1.60 -17.85 -20.56
C ASN A 68 -1.86 -19.23 -19.94
N ASP A 69 -0.96 -19.75 -19.11
CA ASP A 69 -1.14 -21.04 -18.46
C ASP A 69 -1.60 -20.88 -17.02
N ARG A 70 -2.79 -21.41 -16.71
CA ARG A 70 -3.37 -21.39 -15.37
C ARG A 70 -2.52 -22.13 -14.33
N PHE A 71 -1.93 -23.27 -14.69
CA PHE A 71 -1.24 -24.14 -13.73
C PHE A 71 0.24 -23.80 -13.58
N SER A 72 0.85 -23.16 -14.57
CA SER A 72 2.24 -22.67 -14.51
C SER A 72 2.34 -21.14 -14.44
N ALA A 73 1.24 -20.43 -14.21
CA ALA A 73 1.14 -18.96 -14.17
C ALA A 73 2.26 -18.26 -13.39
N LYS A 74 2.65 -18.81 -12.23
CA LYS A 74 3.73 -18.24 -11.40
C LYS A 74 5.08 -18.34 -12.10
N GLN A 75 5.39 -19.50 -12.67
CA GLN A 75 6.63 -19.72 -13.40
C GLN A 75 6.68 -18.86 -14.68
N GLU A 76 5.56 -18.79 -15.40
CA GLU A 76 5.42 -17.93 -16.58
C GLU A 76 5.66 -16.46 -16.21
N LEU A 77 5.11 -15.98 -15.09
CA LEU A 77 5.35 -14.62 -14.60
C LEU A 77 6.83 -14.38 -14.24
N GLU A 78 7.48 -15.31 -13.53
CA GLU A 78 8.91 -15.23 -13.20
C GLU A 78 9.78 -15.14 -14.48
N ASP A 79 9.47 -15.96 -15.49
CA ASP A 79 10.15 -15.94 -16.78
C ASP A 79 9.90 -14.64 -17.55
N LEU A 80 8.67 -14.12 -17.53
CA LEU A 80 8.31 -12.84 -18.14
C LEU A 80 8.98 -11.66 -17.42
N THR A 81 9.21 -11.72 -16.12
CA THR A 81 9.91 -10.65 -15.39
C THR A 81 11.43 -10.78 -15.41
N ARG A 82 11.98 -11.88 -15.95
CA ARG A 82 13.42 -12.14 -15.96
C ARG A 82 14.14 -11.09 -16.84
N GLY A 83 15.09 -10.37 -16.26
CA GLY A 83 15.92 -9.39 -16.97
C GLY A 83 15.37 -7.95 -16.94
N LEU A 84 14.30 -7.71 -16.17
CA LEU A 84 14.04 -6.40 -15.57
C LEU A 84 15.06 -6.13 -14.45
#